data_AF-A0A8B5WVB2-F1
#
_entry.id   AF-A0A8B5WVB2-F1
#
_cell.length_a   1.000
_cell.length_b   1.000
_cell.length_c   1.000
_cell.angle_alpha   90.00
_cell.angle_beta   90.00
_cell.angle_gamma   90.00
#
_symmetry.space_group_name_H-M   'P 1'
#
loop_
_entity.id
_entity.type
_entity.pdbx_description
1 polymer ?
#
loop_
_entity_poly.entity_id
_entity_poly.type
_entity_poly.pdbx_seq_one_letter_code
_entity_poly.pdbx_strand_id
1 'polypeptide(L)'
;MKTHRKTLPSPQNETPAPVSSELGALLRAERESRGWTLDQLAKQLQVTKGYLSRLEAGKAKPAERLIQLVAKTWRIDPNPLLILAGYLPAEIDEILRNHPVEAPTLLRDAFGTRAYDGMILDGETLEVREDPLSRPTCKPVYELVEGDCFAWMARRNPNSLNAIVTDPPYGLKEYTTEEKAKLRLGKGGVWRIPPTLDGCARKPLPRFTVLSEDEKHALKNFFSRWAQLAFRILVPGGHVFIAANPLLSHLVYIPMIEAGFEKRGEIIRLVQTLRGGDRPKNAHQEFGEVTVMPRSCWEPWGLFRKPCEGRVQDNLRKWKTGGLRRISEDQPFCDVIRSSPTRSPERDIAPHPSLKPQSFMRQIVRAALPLGEGVILDPFMGGGSTIAAAAAVGYQSIGIESDPEFFVMATQAIPRLAAYAPNGELAVRQTENDATDILGQQTLFG
;
A
#
# COMPACT_ATOMS: atom_id res chain seq x y z
N MET A 1 36.29 -30.55 45.76
CA MET A 1 35.12 -31.38 45.41
C MET A 1 34.37 -30.69 44.28
N LYS A 2 33.88 -31.50 43.34
CA LYS A 2 33.52 -31.12 41.96
C LYS A 2 32.23 -30.29 41.92
N THR A 3 32.26 -29.20 41.16
CA THR A 3 31.09 -28.39 40.80
C THR A 3 30.28 -29.13 39.72
N HIS A 4 29.10 -29.63 40.09
CA HIS A 4 28.16 -30.24 39.16
C HIS A 4 27.51 -29.17 38.28
N ARG A 5 28.02 -28.98 37.06
CA ARG A 5 27.24 -28.39 35.95
C ARG A 5 26.09 -29.35 35.62
N LYS A 6 24.85 -28.94 35.87
CA LYS A 6 23.67 -29.58 35.29
C LYS A 6 23.72 -29.35 33.77
N THR A 7 24.02 -30.39 33.02
CA THR A 7 23.89 -30.46 31.56
C THR A 7 22.42 -30.38 31.19
N LEU A 8 22.04 -29.40 30.38
CA LEU A 8 20.75 -29.37 29.68
C LEU A 8 20.63 -30.63 28.81
N PRO A 9 19.46 -31.29 28.78
CA PRO A 9 19.25 -32.46 27.93
C PRO A 9 19.36 -32.06 26.46
N SER A 10 20.09 -32.87 25.70
CA SER A 10 20.17 -32.79 24.25
C SER A 10 18.76 -32.89 23.66
N PRO A 11 18.34 -32.01 22.74
CA PRO A 11 17.03 -32.14 22.10
C PRO A 11 17.00 -33.48 21.36
N GLN A 12 16.09 -34.34 21.80
CA GLN A 12 15.80 -35.60 21.15
C GLN A 12 15.28 -35.30 19.74
N ASN A 13 15.71 -36.12 18.78
CA ASN A 13 15.28 -36.08 17.39
C ASN A 13 13.77 -36.28 17.28
N GLU A 14 13.01 -35.19 17.31
CA GLU A 14 11.67 -35.16 16.76
C GLU A 14 11.79 -34.96 15.24
N THR A 15 11.41 -35.99 14.50
CA THR A 15 11.35 -36.00 13.04
C THR A 15 10.45 -34.87 12.52
N PRO A 16 10.97 -33.89 11.76
CA PRO A 16 10.13 -32.91 11.07
C PRO A 16 9.32 -33.59 9.96
N ALA A 17 8.11 -33.09 9.74
CA ALA A 17 7.15 -33.49 8.70
C ALA A 17 7.78 -33.67 7.29
N PRO A 18 7.19 -34.50 6.41
CA PRO A 18 7.83 -34.97 5.20
C PRO A 18 7.92 -33.87 4.14
N VAL A 19 9.08 -33.21 4.04
CA VAL A 19 9.45 -32.40 2.88
C VAL A 19 10.25 -33.29 1.93
N SER A 20 9.60 -34.03 1.03
CA SER A 20 10.36 -34.78 0.00
C SER A 20 9.63 -35.24 -1.26
N SER A 21 8.30 -35.15 -1.37
CA SER A 21 7.61 -35.67 -2.58
C SER A 21 7.70 -34.73 -3.79
N GLU A 22 7.60 -33.42 -3.58
CA GLU A 22 7.52 -32.43 -4.66
C GLU A 22 8.87 -32.20 -5.35
N LEU A 23 9.97 -32.15 -4.59
CA LEU A 23 11.32 -32.02 -5.15
C LEU A 23 11.66 -33.18 -6.09
N GLY A 24 11.40 -34.41 -5.65
CA GLY A 24 11.71 -35.60 -6.45
C GLY A 24 10.94 -35.63 -7.77
N ALA A 25 9.66 -35.29 -7.73
CA ALA A 25 8.80 -35.20 -8.92
C ALA A 25 9.28 -34.10 -9.89
N LEU A 26 9.67 -32.93 -9.38
CA LEU A 26 10.17 -31.82 -10.19
C LEU A 26 11.52 -32.17 -10.84
N LEU A 27 12.46 -32.74 -10.09
CA LEU A 27 13.76 -33.18 -10.63
C LEU A 27 13.57 -34.21 -11.74
N ARG A 28 12.62 -35.13 -11.58
CA ARG A 28 12.28 -36.13 -12.60
C ARG A 28 11.70 -35.49 -13.86
N ALA A 29 10.72 -34.61 -13.70
CA ALA A 29 10.06 -33.93 -14.81
C ALA A 29 11.07 -33.08 -15.61
N GLU A 30 11.96 -32.37 -14.93
CA GLU A 30 12.98 -31.53 -15.55
C GLU A 30 14.08 -32.35 -16.24
N ARG A 31 14.45 -33.51 -15.67
CA ARG A 31 15.36 -34.46 -16.32
C ARG A 31 14.75 -35.03 -17.60
N GLU A 32 13.48 -35.45 -17.54
CA GLU A 32 12.77 -36.08 -18.65
C GLU A 32 12.47 -35.08 -19.79
N SER A 33 12.08 -33.84 -19.46
CA SER A 33 11.84 -32.79 -20.45
C SER A 33 13.08 -32.43 -21.27
N ARG A 34 14.27 -32.59 -20.67
CA ARG A 34 15.56 -32.36 -21.30
C ARG A 34 16.11 -33.59 -22.03
N GLY A 35 15.42 -34.72 -21.98
CA GLY A 35 15.82 -35.98 -22.63
C GLY A 35 16.96 -36.72 -21.93
N TRP A 36 17.22 -36.44 -20.64
CA TRP A 36 18.31 -37.07 -19.90
C TRP A 36 17.85 -38.39 -19.27
N THR A 37 18.67 -39.43 -19.43
CA THR A 37 18.51 -40.67 -18.66
C THR A 37 19.04 -40.49 -17.23
N LEU A 38 18.53 -41.30 -16.29
CA LEU A 38 19.06 -41.35 -14.92
C LEU A 38 20.58 -41.59 -14.87
N ASP A 39 21.11 -42.39 -15.79
CA ASP A 39 22.54 -42.71 -15.84
C ASP A 39 23.39 -41.50 -16.29
N GLN A 40 22.90 -40.75 -17.29
CA GLN A 40 23.54 -39.53 -17.76
C GLN A 40 23.58 -38.45 -16.68
N LEU A 41 22.47 -38.23 -15.97
CA LEU A 41 22.42 -37.24 -14.89
C LEU A 41 23.29 -37.67 -13.70
N ALA A 42 23.27 -38.96 -13.33
CA ALA A 42 24.10 -39.48 -12.24
C ALA A 42 25.60 -39.29 -12.51
N LYS A 43 26.05 -39.56 -13.74
CA LYS A 43 27.44 -39.32 -14.17
C LYS A 43 27.82 -37.84 -14.09
N GLN A 44 26.94 -36.97 -14.59
CA GLN A 44 27.19 -35.52 -14.59
C GLN A 44 27.27 -34.93 -13.17
N LEU A 45 26.45 -35.45 -12.26
CA LEU A 45 26.42 -35.01 -10.85
C LEU A 45 27.43 -35.75 -9.96
N GLN A 46 28.16 -36.72 -10.51
CA GLN A 46 29.10 -37.59 -9.78
C GLN A 46 28.44 -38.33 -8.59
N VAL A 47 27.21 -38.81 -8.78
CA VAL A 47 26.46 -39.60 -7.80
C VAL A 47 26.09 -40.97 -8.36
N THR A 48 25.69 -41.90 -7.50
CA THR A 48 25.23 -43.21 -7.97
C THR A 48 23.83 -43.12 -8.57
N LYS A 49 23.57 -43.88 -9.65
CA LYS A 49 22.24 -43.99 -10.26
C LYS A 49 21.16 -44.40 -9.26
N GLY A 50 21.50 -45.29 -8.32
CA GLY A 50 20.60 -45.72 -7.24
C GLY A 50 20.26 -44.58 -6.27
N TYR A 51 21.22 -43.71 -5.95
CA TYR A 51 20.96 -42.54 -5.12
C TYR A 51 20.03 -41.53 -5.83
N LEU A 52 20.30 -41.23 -7.09
CA LEU A 52 19.47 -40.31 -7.89
C LEU A 52 18.04 -40.84 -8.09
N SER A 53 17.88 -42.15 -8.30
CA SER A 53 16.55 -42.78 -8.38
C SER A 53 15.77 -42.67 -7.07
N ARG A 54 16.43 -42.84 -5.90
CA ARG A 54 15.78 -42.62 -4.60
C ARG A 54 15.44 -41.15 -4.37
N LEU A 55 16.29 -40.23 -4.84
CA LEU A 55 16.05 -38.79 -4.76
C LEU A 55 14.80 -38.39 -5.56
N GLU A 56 14.68 -38.85 -6.81
CA GLU A 56 13.49 -38.60 -7.64
C GLU A 56 12.22 -39.27 -7.11
N ALA A 57 12.36 -40.38 -6.38
CA ALA A 57 11.25 -41.04 -5.69
C ALA A 57 10.88 -40.37 -4.34
N GLY A 58 11.54 -39.28 -3.96
CA GLY A 58 11.34 -38.60 -2.68
C GLY A 58 11.84 -39.40 -1.45
N LYS A 59 12.65 -40.44 -1.67
CA LYS A 59 13.16 -41.36 -0.64
C LYS A 59 14.57 -41.01 -0.15
N ALA A 60 15.15 -39.92 -0.63
CA ALA A 60 16.47 -39.45 -0.20
C ALA A 60 16.49 -37.92 -0.10
N LYS A 61 17.15 -37.37 0.92
CA LYS A 61 17.40 -35.94 1.07
C LYS A 61 18.75 -35.58 0.40
N PRO A 62 18.79 -34.61 -0.52
CA PRO A 62 20.02 -34.17 -1.16
C PRO A 62 20.81 -33.23 -0.24
N ALA A 63 22.13 -33.18 -0.39
CA ALA A 63 22.95 -32.12 0.20
C ALA A 63 22.79 -30.81 -0.60
N GLU A 64 22.93 -29.66 0.07
CA GLU A 64 22.82 -28.34 -0.56
C GLU A 64 23.71 -28.20 -1.80
N ARG A 65 24.97 -28.63 -1.70
CA ARG A 65 25.94 -28.63 -2.80
C ARG A 65 25.47 -29.40 -4.03
N LEU A 66 24.72 -30.49 -3.83
CA LEU A 66 24.17 -31.27 -4.94
C LEU A 66 23.05 -30.51 -5.65
N ILE A 67 22.19 -29.81 -4.91
CA ILE A 67 21.14 -28.95 -5.48
C ILE A 67 21.74 -27.82 -6.31
N GLN A 68 22.78 -27.17 -5.78
CA GLN A 68 23.51 -26.14 -6.53
C GLN A 68 24.14 -26.70 -7.81
N LEU A 69 24.67 -27.93 -7.77
CA LEU A 69 25.24 -28.60 -8.95
C LEU A 69 24.18 -28.95 -9.99
N VAL A 70 22.99 -29.38 -9.55
CA VAL A 70 21.83 -29.63 -10.42
C VAL A 70 21.39 -28.33 -11.09
N ALA A 71 21.18 -27.26 -10.32
CA ALA A 71 20.78 -25.96 -10.83
C ALA A 71 21.79 -25.41 -11.84
N LYS A 72 23.10 -25.56 -11.56
CA LYS A 72 24.18 -25.19 -12.48
C LYS A 72 24.17 -26.02 -13.77
N THR A 73 23.92 -27.32 -13.66
CA THR A 73 23.85 -28.23 -14.82
C THR A 73 22.69 -27.86 -15.74
N TRP A 74 21.56 -27.47 -15.16
CA TRP A 74 20.36 -27.08 -15.90
C TRP A 74 20.26 -25.60 -16.25
N ARG A 75 21.19 -24.78 -15.74
CA ARG A 75 21.23 -23.32 -15.89
C ARG A 75 19.94 -22.65 -15.41
N ILE A 76 19.45 -23.07 -14.25
CA ILE A 76 18.27 -22.52 -13.58
C ILE A 76 18.66 -21.91 -12.23
N ASP A 77 17.78 -21.09 -11.67
CA ASP A 77 17.94 -20.54 -10.33
C ASP A 77 17.93 -21.69 -9.28
N PRO A 78 18.95 -21.79 -8.39
CA PRO A 78 18.97 -22.78 -7.33
C PRO A 78 17.92 -22.54 -6.24
N ASN A 79 17.42 -21.31 -6.05
CA ASN A 79 16.61 -20.94 -4.89
C ASN A 79 15.32 -21.76 -4.73
N PRO A 80 14.50 -21.99 -5.78
CA PRO A 80 13.32 -22.84 -5.66
C PRO A 80 13.65 -24.28 -5.27
N LEU A 81 14.75 -24.84 -5.80
CA LEU A 81 15.19 -26.20 -5.49
C LEU A 81 15.75 -26.32 -4.07
N LEU A 82 16.43 -25.29 -3.59
CA LEU A 82 16.93 -25.21 -2.21
C LEU A 82 15.77 -25.23 -1.22
N ILE A 83 14.74 -24.40 -1.46
CA ILE A 83 13.54 -24.34 -0.63
C ILE A 83 12.83 -25.70 -0.60
N LEU A 84 12.62 -26.33 -1.77
CA LEU A 84 12.00 -27.65 -1.88
C LEU A 84 12.83 -28.78 -1.25
N ALA A 85 14.16 -28.61 -1.15
CA ALA A 85 15.06 -29.51 -0.45
C ALA A 85 15.14 -29.26 1.07
N GLY A 86 14.40 -28.26 1.57
CA GLY A 86 14.40 -27.85 2.98
C GLY A 86 15.65 -27.07 3.38
N TYR A 87 16.29 -26.38 2.43
CA TYR A 87 17.36 -25.43 2.67
C TYR A 87 16.84 -24.01 2.47
N LEU A 88 17.25 -23.11 3.36
CA LEU A 88 16.93 -21.70 3.23
C LEU A 88 18.04 -21.02 2.40
N PRO A 89 17.72 -20.33 1.29
CA PRO A 89 18.71 -19.54 0.56
C PRO A 89 19.40 -18.51 1.48
N ALA A 90 20.70 -18.30 1.29
CA ALA A 90 21.51 -17.45 2.16
C ALA A 90 20.97 -16.02 2.28
N GLU A 91 20.44 -15.46 1.19
CA GLU A 91 19.81 -14.14 1.17
C GLU A 91 18.56 -14.09 2.06
N ILE A 92 17.78 -15.18 2.10
CA ILE A 92 16.60 -15.27 2.96
C ILE A 92 17.02 -15.48 4.42
N ASP A 93 18.02 -16.33 4.70
CA ASP A 93 18.57 -16.51 6.05
C ASP A 93 19.14 -15.19 6.61
N GLU A 94 19.80 -14.40 5.77
CA GLU A 94 20.30 -13.07 6.13
C GLU A 94 19.16 -12.10 6.44
N ILE A 95 18.10 -12.07 5.62
CA ILE A 95 16.90 -11.28 5.90
C ILE A 95 16.26 -11.72 7.22
N LEU A 96 16.13 -13.03 7.47
CA LEU A 96 15.54 -13.54 8.71
C LEU A 96 16.38 -13.18 9.94
N ARG A 97 17.71 -13.20 9.83
CA ARG A 97 18.62 -12.84 10.95
C ARG A 97 18.66 -11.34 11.22
N ASN A 98 18.64 -10.53 10.17
CA ASN A 98 18.76 -9.06 10.28
C ASN A 98 17.41 -8.37 10.52
N HIS A 99 16.30 -9.01 10.15
CA HIS A 99 14.94 -8.48 10.27
C HIS A 99 13.98 -9.48 10.96
N PRO A 100 14.30 -10.04 12.13
CA PRO A 100 13.55 -11.15 12.72
C PRO A 100 12.12 -10.77 13.16
N VAL A 101 11.85 -9.48 13.40
CA VAL A 101 10.52 -8.97 13.80
C VAL A 101 9.61 -8.77 12.59
N GLU A 102 10.18 -8.34 11.47
CA GLU A 102 9.44 -7.98 10.25
C GLU A 102 9.28 -9.20 9.33
N ALA A 103 10.26 -10.12 9.38
CA ALA A 103 10.30 -11.32 8.56
C ALA A 103 9.03 -12.19 8.62
N PRO A 104 8.42 -12.48 9.78
CA PRO A 104 7.19 -13.27 9.83
C PRO A 104 6.03 -12.60 9.09
N THR A 105 5.90 -11.28 9.20
CA THR A 105 4.88 -10.49 8.49
C THR A 105 5.17 -10.46 6.99
N LEU A 106 6.43 -10.21 6.60
CA LEU A 106 6.84 -10.20 5.19
C LEU A 106 6.65 -11.57 4.52
N LEU A 107 6.96 -12.65 5.21
CA LEU A 107 6.74 -14.01 4.72
C LEU A 107 5.25 -14.36 4.66
N ARG A 108 4.45 -13.92 5.63
CA ARG A 108 2.99 -14.09 5.63
C ARG A 108 2.34 -13.32 4.48
N ASP A 109 2.77 -12.09 4.24
CA ASP A 109 2.28 -11.24 3.16
C ASP A 109 2.68 -11.76 1.77
N ALA A 110 3.85 -12.37 1.65
CA ALA A 110 4.40 -12.86 0.38
C ALA A 110 3.97 -14.30 0.05
N PHE A 111 3.85 -15.18 1.04
CA PHE A 111 3.68 -16.64 0.84
C PHE A 111 2.49 -17.24 1.61
N GLY A 112 1.79 -16.47 2.43
CA GLY A 112 0.70 -16.94 3.27
C GLY A 112 -0.48 -17.51 2.48
N THR A 113 -0.48 -18.81 2.27
CA THR A 113 -1.67 -19.57 1.87
C THR A 113 -1.98 -20.65 2.92
N ARG A 114 -3.11 -20.47 3.62
CA ARG A 114 -3.95 -21.46 4.34
C ARG A 114 -3.33 -22.41 5.40
N ALA A 115 -2.04 -22.35 5.73
CA ALA A 115 -1.41 -23.38 6.58
C ALA A 115 -1.56 -23.19 8.12
N TYR A 116 -2.10 -22.07 8.62
CA TYR A 116 -2.18 -21.78 10.05
C TYR A 116 -3.61 -21.72 10.61
N ASP A 117 -4.62 -22.14 9.86
CA ASP A 117 -5.94 -22.36 10.44
C ASP A 117 -5.94 -23.69 11.21
N GLY A 118 -5.93 -23.62 12.54
CA GLY A 118 -6.35 -24.72 13.41
C GLY A 118 -5.27 -25.56 14.11
N MET A 119 -4.01 -25.12 14.20
CA MET A 119 -3.05 -25.80 15.09
C MET A 119 -3.31 -25.45 16.56
N ILE A 120 -3.97 -26.37 17.27
CA ILE A 120 -4.03 -26.39 18.74
C ILE A 120 -2.78 -27.12 19.22
N LEU A 121 -1.91 -26.42 19.94
CA LEU A 121 -0.83 -27.04 20.72
C LEU A 121 -1.23 -26.96 22.20
N ASP A 122 -1.29 -28.11 22.86
CA ASP A 122 -1.48 -28.27 24.31
C ASP A 122 -2.66 -27.50 24.94
N GLY A 123 -3.78 -27.38 24.22
CA GLY A 123 -5.04 -26.87 24.77
C GLY A 123 -5.05 -25.36 25.06
N GLU A 124 -4.00 -24.63 24.72
CA GLU A 124 -3.96 -23.17 24.81
C GLU A 124 -3.85 -22.56 23.42
N THR A 125 -4.79 -21.68 23.09
CA THR A 125 -4.68 -20.82 21.91
C THR A 125 -3.45 -19.94 22.10
N LEU A 126 -2.47 -20.00 21.21
CA LEU A 126 -1.38 -19.04 21.18
C LEU A 126 -1.95 -17.66 20.86
N GLU A 127 -2.30 -16.90 21.91
CA GLU A 127 -2.57 -15.48 21.79
C GLU A 127 -1.25 -14.77 21.49
N VAL A 128 -1.06 -14.41 20.22
CA VAL A 128 -0.11 -13.38 19.85
C VAL A 128 -0.55 -12.10 20.57
N ARG A 129 0.15 -11.73 21.63
CA ARG A 129 0.02 -10.39 22.22
C ARG A 129 0.50 -9.37 21.19
N GLU A 130 -0.43 -8.87 20.40
CA GLU A 130 -0.27 -7.58 19.73
C GLU A 130 -0.11 -6.53 20.83
N ASP A 131 1.02 -5.83 20.81
CA ASP A 131 1.23 -4.66 21.66
C ASP A 131 0.11 -3.66 21.36
N PRO A 132 -0.77 -3.35 22.33
CA PRO A 132 -1.86 -2.42 22.12
C PRO A 132 -1.27 -1.00 22.15
N LEU A 133 -0.68 -0.59 21.02
CA LEU A 133 -0.58 0.82 20.66
C LEU A 133 -2.00 1.35 20.49
N SER A 134 -2.58 1.74 21.62
CA SER A 134 -3.67 2.70 21.82
C SER A 134 -4.47 2.99 20.54
N ARG A 135 -5.43 2.11 20.20
CA ARG A 135 -6.61 2.57 19.46
C ARG A 135 -7.38 3.45 20.44
N PRO A 136 -7.51 4.78 20.20
CA PRO A 136 -8.46 5.54 20.97
C PRO A 136 -9.84 4.94 20.66
N THR A 137 -10.56 4.53 21.70
CA THR A 137 -11.95 4.05 21.65
C THR A 137 -12.96 5.15 21.31
N CYS A 138 -12.52 6.25 20.68
CA CYS A 138 -13.41 7.26 20.15
C CYS A 138 -13.89 6.82 18.76
N LYS A 139 -15.21 6.78 18.57
CA LYS A 139 -15.82 6.71 17.23
C LYS A 139 -15.11 7.73 16.33
N PRO A 140 -14.63 7.35 15.13
CA PRO A 140 -13.99 8.31 14.25
C PRO A 140 -15.02 9.37 13.84
N VAL A 141 -14.76 10.62 14.23
CA VAL A 141 -15.59 11.77 13.88
C VAL A 141 -15.03 12.38 12.60
N TYR A 142 -15.70 12.11 11.49
CA TYR A 142 -15.44 12.80 10.22
C TYR A 142 -16.64 13.65 9.80
N GLU A 143 -16.36 14.79 9.19
CA GLU A 143 -17.36 15.66 8.57
C GLU A 143 -17.23 15.55 7.05
N LEU A 144 -18.35 15.30 6.35
CA LEU A 144 -18.40 15.29 4.89
C LEU A 144 -19.19 16.49 4.41
N VAL A 145 -18.61 17.25 3.48
CA VAL A 145 -19.22 18.46 2.93
C VAL A 145 -19.34 18.33 1.41
N GLU A 146 -20.57 18.44 0.91
CA GLU A 146 -20.83 18.62 -0.51
C GLU A 146 -20.65 20.09 -0.86
N GLY A 147 -19.68 20.43 -1.72
CA GLY A 147 -19.51 21.81 -2.16
C GLY A 147 -18.14 22.16 -2.74
N ASP A 148 -17.99 23.44 -3.08
CA ASP A 148 -16.72 23.98 -3.59
C ASP A 148 -15.71 24.19 -2.45
N CYS A 149 -14.52 23.59 -2.61
CA CYS A 149 -13.47 23.66 -1.60
C CYS A 149 -12.98 25.09 -1.35
N PHE A 150 -12.93 25.96 -2.37
CA PHE A 150 -12.49 27.35 -2.19
C PHE A 150 -13.47 28.13 -1.32
N ALA A 151 -14.77 28.00 -1.60
CA ALA A 151 -15.83 28.63 -0.82
C ALA A 151 -15.81 28.15 0.64
N TRP A 152 -15.63 26.85 0.85
CA TRP A 152 -15.53 26.29 2.21
C TRP A 152 -14.30 26.81 2.95
N MET A 153 -13.11 26.70 2.36
CA MET A 153 -11.85 27.12 2.97
C MET A 153 -11.83 28.64 3.25
N ALA A 154 -12.40 29.45 2.36
CA ALA A 154 -12.50 30.91 2.54
C ALA A 154 -13.36 31.32 3.75
N ARG A 155 -14.26 30.46 4.22
CA ARG A 155 -15.11 30.68 5.41
C ARG A 155 -14.52 30.09 6.70
N ARG A 156 -13.34 29.46 6.65
CA ARG A 156 -12.70 28.88 7.85
C ARG A 156 -11.82 29.88 8.56
N ASN A 157 -11.80 29.80 9.88
CA ASN A 157 -10.92 30.61 10.71
C ASN A 157 -9.45 30.31 10.35
N PRO A 158 -8.56 31.31 10.35
CA PRO A 158 -7.12 31.06 10.23
C PRO A 158 -6.64 30.10 11.33
N ASN A 159 -5.60 29.31 11.04
CA ASN A 159 -4.98 28.39 12.01
C ASN A 159 -5.98 27.46 12.72
N SER A 160 -6.88 26.83 11.96
CA SER A 160 -7.95 25.95 12.47
C SER A 160 -7.76 24.47 12.15
N LEU A 161 -6.81 24.12 11.27
CA LEU A 161 -6.59 22.74 10.82
C LEU A 161 -5.12 22.34 11.00
N ASN A 162 -4.86 21.06 11.29
CA ASN A 162 -3.53 20.57 11.67
C ASN A 162 -2.76 19.99 10.47
N ALA A 163 -3.46 19.37 9.52
CA ALA A 163 -2.84 18.87 8.30
C ALA A 163 -3.82 18.83 7.12
N ILE A 164 -3.27 18.80 5.91
CA ILE A 164 -4.00 18.54 4.67
C ILE A 164 -3.37 17.32 4.02
N VAL A 165 -4.19 16.34 3.63
CA VAL A 165 -3.75 15.17 2.85
C VAL A 165 -4.72 15.03 1.69
N THR A 166 -4.25 15.16 0.44
CA THR A 166 -5.18 15.32 -0.68
C THR A 166 -4.60 14.93 -2.05
N ASP A 167 -5.49 14.53 -2.96
CA ASP A 167 -5.21 14.20 -4.37
C ASP A 167 -6.00 15.17 -5.29
N PRO A 168 -5.43 16.31 -5.67
CA PRO A 168 -6.13 17.33 -6.44
C PRO A 168 -6.31 16.95 -7.92
N PRO A 169 -7.24 17.62 -8.64
CA PRO A 169 -7.36 17.48 -10.08
C PRO A 169 -6.21 18.16 -10.85
N TYR A 170 -5.55 17.46 -11.79
CA TYR A 170 -4.50 18.06 -12.65
C TYR A 170 -4.98 18.45 -14.06
N GLY A 171 -6.15 17.97 -14.48
CA GLY A 171 -6.78 18.36 -15.74
C GLY A 171 -8.02 19.19 -15.46
N LEU A 172 -7.88 20.50 -15.27
CA LEU A 172 -9.02 21.39 -14.97
C LEU A 172 -10.16 21.27 -16.00
N LYS A 173 -9.82 20.97 -17.26
CA LYS A 173 -10.76 20.69 -18.34
C LYS A 173 -11.47 19.34 -18.19
N GLU A 174 -10.78 18.32 -17.70
CA GLU A 174 -11.26 16.93 -17.54
C GLU A 174 -12.36 16.81 -16.47
N TYR A 175 -12.36 17.72 -15.50
CA TYR A 175 -13.37 17.81 -14.43
C TYR A 175 -14.46 18.85 -14.70
N THR A 176 -14.47 19.47 -15.89
CA THR A 176 -15.62 20.28 -16.33
C THR A 176 -16.86 19.41 -16.46
N THR A 177 -18.03 20.01 -16.26
CA THR A 177 -19.33 19.33 -16.41
C THR A 177 -19.45 18.65 -17.78
N GLU A 178 -18.90 19.27 -18.83
CA GLU A 178 -18.89 18.76 -20.20
C GLU A 178 -18.02 17.51 -20.38
N GLU A 179 -16.78 17.51 -19.88
CA GLU A 179 -15.88 16.36 -19.99
C GLU A 179 -16.28 15.21 -19.03
N LYS A 180 -16.86 15.53 -17.87
CA LYS A 180 -17.50 14.54 -16.99
C LYS A 180 -18.69 13.87 -17.66
N ALA A 181 -19.52 14.63 -18.39
CA ALA A 181 -20.62 14.06 -19.17
C ALA A 181 -20.10 13.15 -20.30
N LYS A 182 -19.03 13.54 -21.01
CA LYS A 182 -18.38 12.70 -22.04
C LYS A 182 -17.76 11.42 -21.45
N LEU A 183 -17.15 11.50 -20.26
CA LEU A 183 -16.66 10.33 -19.52
C LEU A 183 -17.80 9.35 -19.18
N ARG A 184 -18.93 9.86 -18.66
CA ARG A 184 -20.12 9.06 -18.33
C ARG A 184 -20.72 8.38 -19.57
N LEU A 185 -20.68 9.05 -20.73
CA LEU A 185 -21.18 8.52 -22.00
C LEU A 185 -20.20 7.57 -22.72
N GLY A 186 -18.95 7.46 -22.24
CA GLY A 186 -17.93 6.59 -22.83
C GLY A 186 -17.50 6.94 -24.27
N LYS A 187 -17.86 8.13 -24.78
CA LYS A 187 -17.56 8.60 -26.14
C LYS A 187 -17.05 10.03 -26.14
N GLY A 188 -15.83 10.22 -26.65
CA GLY A 188 -15.20 11.54 -26.85
C GLY A 188 -14.60 12.16 -25.57
N GLY A 189 -13.86 13.26 -25.75
CA GLY A 189 -13.25 14.03 -24.65
C GLY A 189 -11.70 14.00 -24.59
N VAL A 190 -11.13 14.67 -23.59
CA VAL A 190 -9.68 14.68 -23.28
C VAL A 190 -9.17 13.26 -22.94
N TRP A 191 -10.09 12.39 -22.53
CA TRP A 191 -9.87 10.98 -22.22
C TRP A 191 -9.46 10.16 -23.46
N ARG A 192 -8.37 9.38 -23.36
CA ARG A 192 -7.96 8.45 -24.44
C ARG A 192 -8.95 7.29 -24.54
N ILE A 193 -9.36 6.97 -25.77
CA ILE A 193 -10.06 5.72 -26.08
C ILE A 193 -9.18 4.55 -25.59
N PRO A 194 -9.72 3.59 -24.82
CA PRO A 194 -8.92 2.53 -24.25
C PRO A 194 -8.32 1.65 -25.35
N PRO A 195 -7.01 1.34 -25.31
CA PRO A 195 -6.51 0.21 -26.09
C PRO A 195 -7.10 -1.07 -25.48
N THR A 196 -7.72 -1.91 -26.31
CA THR A 196 -8.08 -3.28 -25.95
C THR A 196 -6.79 -4.08 -25.76
N LEU A 197 -6.61 -4.67 -24.59
CA LEU A 197 -5.55 -5.65 -24.32
C LEU A 197 -6.24 -6.88 -23.69
N ASP A 198 -6.06 -8.04 -24.31
CA ASP A 198 -6.58 -9.34 -23.85
C ASP A 198 -8.10 -9.38 -23.59
N GLY A 199 -8.90 -8.73 -24.43
CA GLY A 199 -10.37 -8.85 -24.40
C GLY A 199 -11.08 -8.10 -23.26
N CYS A 200 -10.37 -7.41 -22.36
CA CYS A 200 -10.96 -6.58 -21.31
C CYS A 200 -11.10 -5.11 -21.72
N ALA A 201 -12.33 -4.59 -21.71
CA ALA A 201 -12.62 -3.17 -21.92
C ALA A 201 -12.10 -2.33 -20.73
N ARG A 202 -11.07 -1.50 -20.95
CA ARG A 202 -10.47 -0.65 -19.91
C ARG A 202 -11.17 0.71 -19.82
N LYS A 203 -11.06 1.38 -18.67
CA LYS A 203 -11.57 2.76 -18.48
C LYS A 203 -10.68 3.78 -19.23
N PRO A 204 -11.26 4.86 -19.79
CA PRO A 204 -10.52 5.92 -20.46
C PRO A 204 -9.47 6.57 -19.52
N LEU A 205 -8.32 7.00 -20.05
CA LEU A 205 -7.27 7.66 -19.27
C LEU A 205 -7.09 9.13 -19.66
N PRO A 206 -6.84 10.05 -18.71
CA PRO A 206 -6.68 11.48 -18.99
C PRO A 206 -5.36 11.81 -19.73
N ARG A 207 -5.34 12.89 -20.53
CA ARG A 207 -4.17 13.27 -21.37
C ARG A 207 -3.26 14.27 -20.65
N PHE A 208 -2.54 13.82 -19.63
CA PHE A 208 -1.63 14.69 -18.87
C PHE A 208 -0.31 15.10 -19.59
N THR A 209 -0.06 14.65 -20.83
CA THR A 209 1.21 14.89 -21.55
C THR A 209 1.14 16.01 -22.57
N VAL A 210 -0.01 16.66 -22.77
CA VAL A 210 -0.23 17.62 -23.88
C VAL A 210 -1.05 18.82 -23.39
N LEU A 211 -0.75 19.35 -22.20
CA LEU A 211 -1.40 20.58 -21.75
C LEU A 211 -0.87 21.76 -22.56
N SER A 212 -1.78 22.62 -23.04
CA SER A 212 -1.42 23.91 -23.66
C SER A 212 -0.82 24.87 -22.62
N GLU A 213 -0.15 25.92 -23.07
CA GLU A 213 0.36 26.94 -22.14
C GLU A 213 -0.77 27.60 -21.34
N ASP A 214 -1.92 27.88 -21.95
CA ASP A 214 -3.07 28.43 -21.24
C ASP A 214 -3.59 27.47 -20.16
N GLU A 215 -3.62 26.17 -20.43
CA GLU A 215 -4.02 25.14 -19.46
C GLU A 215 -3.03 25.05 -18.29
N LYS A 216 -1.72 25.19 -18.56
CA LYS A 216 -0.69 25.25 -17.51
C LYS A 216 -0.84 26.50 -16.65
N HIS A 217 -1.12 27.67 -17.25
CA HIS A 217 -1.37 28.91 -16.52
C HIS A 217 -2.63 28.81 -15.65
N ALA A 218 -3.71 28.24 -16.18
CA ALA A 218 -4.93 27.99 -15.42
C ALA A 218 -4.66 27.07 -14.22
N LEU A 219 -3.87 26.00 -14.41
CA LEU A 219 -3.48 25.09 -13.35
C LEU A 219 -2.64 25.78 -12.27
N LYS A 220 -1.65 26.61 -12.68
CA LYS A 220 -0.85 27.40 -11.74
C LYS A 220 -1.75 28.34 -10.92
N ASN A 221 -2.64 29.08 -11.58
CA ASN A 221 -3.56 30.01 -10.90
C ASN A 221 -4.50 29.31 -9.91
N PHE A 222 -5.00 28.14 -10.28
CA PHE A 222 -5.80 27.29 -9.40
C PHE A 222 -5.04 26.94 -8.11
N PHE A 223 -3.81 26.42 -8.25
CA PHE A 223 -3.00 26.06 -7.08
C PHE A 223 -2.48 27.27 -6.32
N SER A 224 -2.25 28.42 -6.95
CA SER A 224 -1.92 29.67 -6.24
C SER A 224 -3.05 30.10 -5.32
N ARG A 225 -4.29 30.11 -5.81
CA ARG A 225 -5.46 30.42 -4.97
C ARG A 225 -5.66 29.39 -3.86
N TRP A 226 -5.48 28.11 -4.18
CA TRP A 226 -5.65 27.02 -3.21
C TRP A 226 -4.59 27.09 -2.10
N ALA A 227 -3.33 27.30 -2.47
CA ALA A 227 -2.20 27.40 -1.55
C ALA A 227 -2.37 28.57 -0.57
N GLN A 228 -2.87 29.72 -1.02
CA GLN A 228 -3.16 30.87 -0.15
C GLN A 228 -4.23 30.53 0.91
N LEU A 229 -5.31 29.85 0.50
CA LEU A 229 -6.36 29.42 1.44
C LEU A 229 -5.85 28.35 2.40
N ALA A 230 -5.12 27.35 1.89
CA ALA A 230 -4.50 26.29 2.69
C ALA A 230 -3.53 26.87 3.72
N PHE A 231 -2.69 27.82 3.32
CA PHE A 231 -1.75 28.49 4.21
C PHE A 231 -2.46 29.26 5.32
N ARG A 232 -3.57 29.94 5.01
CA ARG A 232 -4.37 30.67 6.00
C ARG A 232 -4.94 29.75 7.07
N ILE A 233 -5.57 28.65 6.65
CA ILE A 233 -6.34 27.78 7.56
C ILE A 233 -5.48 26.80 8.34
N LEU A 234 -4.28 26.46 7.85
CA LEU A 234 -3.36 25.58 8.59
C LEU A 234 -2.74 26.29 9.78
N VAL A 235 -2.61 25.57 10.90
CA VAL A 235 -1.80 26.01 12.04
C VAL A 235 -0.31 26.06 11.67
N PRO A 236 0.50 26.91 12.35
CA PRO A 236 1.96 26.87 12.24
C PRO A 236 2.50 25.45 12.40
N GLY A 237 3.47 25.05 11.56
CA GLY A 237 4.01 23.69 11.52
C GLY A 237 3.09 22.62 10.91
N GLY A 238 1.86 22.96 10.53
CA GLY A 238 0.94 22.04 9.86
C GLY A 238 1.46 21.58 8.49
N HIS A 239 1.27 20.30 8.18
CA HIS A 239 1.79 19.69 6.95
C HIS A 239 0.72 19.60 5.86
N VAL A 240 1.17 19.72 4.61
CA VAL A 240 0.39 19.38 3.42
C VAL A 240 1.08 18.23 2.71
N PHE A 241 0.37 17.12 2.56
CA PHE A 241 0.68 16.03 1.65
C PHE A 241 -0.24 16.15 0.45
N ILE A 242 0.33 16.48 -0.70
CA ILE A 242 -0.43 16.70 -1.93
C ILE A 242 0.09 15.76 -3.00
N ALA A 243 -0.76 14.89 -3.53
CA ALA A 243 -0.36 14.08 -4.69
C ALA A 243 0.12 15.00 -5.81
N ALA A 244 0.87 14.46 -6.75
CA ALA A 244 1.25 15.17 -7.97
C ALA A 244 1.51 14.19 -9.10
N ASN A 245 1.69 14.76 -10.29
CA ASN A 245 2.16 14.05 -11.46
C ASN A 245 3.61 14.48 -11.73
N PRO A 246 4.57 13.57 -12.01
CA PRO A 246 5.96 13.95 -12.25
C PRO A 246 6.17 15.05 -13.30
N LEU A 247 5.32 15.09 -14.34
CA LEU A 247 5.44 16.10 -15.40
C LEU A 247 4.80 17.45 -15.03
N LEU A 248 3.87 17.48 -14.06
CA LEU A 248 3.09 18.67 -13.71
C LEU A 248 3.36 19.16 -12.29
N SER A 249 4.18 18.44 -11.52
CA SER A 249 4.43 18.72 -10.10
C SER A 249 4.94 20.14 -9.85
N HIS A 250 5.80 20.65 -10.74
CA HIS A 250 6.29 22.03 -10.67
C HIS A 250 5.17 23.09 -10.72
N LEU A 251 4.07 22.83 -11.44
CA LEU A 251 2.90 23.73 -11.51
C LEU A 251 2.07 23.74 -10.21
N VAL A 252 2.30 22.76 -9.34
CA VAL A 252 1.69 22.67 -8.00
C VAL A 252 2.65 23.19 -6.94
N TYR A 253 3.91 22.78 -7.02
CA TYR A 253 4.91 23.04 -5.99
C TYR A 253 5.36 24.50 -5.94
N ILE A 254 5.50 25.15 -7.09
CA ILE A 254 5.89 26.56 -7.16
C ILE A 254 4.82 27.44 -6.45
N PRO A 255 3.51 27.33 -6.77
CA PRO A 255 2.47 28.04 -6.03
C PRO A 255 2.46 27.81 -4.52
N MET A 256 2.76 26.58 -4.07
CA MET A 256 2.86 26.28 -2.63
C MET A 256 3.99 27.07 -1.97
N ILE A 257 5.16 27.10 -2.60
CA ILE A 257 6.33 27.85 -2.09
C ILE A 257 6.05 29.36 -2.14
N GLU A 258 5.46 29.86 -3.24
CA GLU A 258 5.07 31.27 -3.40
C GLU A 258 4.05 31.71 -2.34
N ALA A 259 3.17 30.81 -1.86
CA ALA A 259 2.23 31.08 -0.77
C ALA A 259 2.88 31.10 0.63
N GLY A 260 4.17 30.73 0.74
CA GLY A 260 4.93 30.76 1.99
C GLY A 260 5.16 29.39 2.65
N PHE A 261 4.75 28.28 2.02
CA PHE A 261 5.06 26.95 2.54
C PHE A 261 6.56 26.61 2.38
N GLU A 262 7.11 25.90 3.36
CA GLU A 262 8.41 25.26 3.26
C GLU A 262 8.27 23.92 2.54
N LYS A 263 9.02 23.69 1.45
CA LYS A 263 9.14 22.36 0.85
C LYS A 263 10.02 21.49 1.74
N ARG A 264 9.49 20.39 2.28
CA ARG A 264 10.16 19.50 3.24
C ARG A 264 10.60 18.16 2.65
N GLY A 265 10.38 17.96 1.36
CA GLY A 265 10.69 16.73 0.63
C GLY A 265 9.54 16.34 -0.28
N GLU A 266 9.52 15.07 -0.69
CA GLU A 266 8.43 14.46 -1.45
C GLU A 266 8.30 13.01 -1.02
N ILE A 267 7.07 12.50 -0.88
CA ILE A 267 6.82 11.09 -0.69
C ILE A 267 6.70 10.43 -2.06
N ILE A 268 7.55 9.44 -2.31
CA ILE A 268 7.60 8.63 -3.51
C ILE A 268 6.76 7.39 -3.27
N ARG A 269 5.53 7.40 -3.79
CA ARG A 269 4.72 6.20 -3.86
C ARG A 269 5.22 5.34 -5.02
N LEU A 270 5.87 4.22 -4.73
CA LEU A 270 6.29 3.28 -5.76
C LEU A 270 5.07 2.55 -6.31
N VAL A 271 4.69 2.90 -7.53
CA VAL A 271 3.56 2.33 -8.26
C VAL A 271 3.85 2.41 -9.76
N GLN A 272 3.76 1.28 -10.46
CA GLN A 272 3.93 1.26 -11.91
C GLN A 272 2.61 1.60 -12.59
N THR A 273 2.61 2.69 -13.37
CA THR A 273 1.48 3.06 -14.22
C THR A 273 1.72 2.58 -15.66
N LEU A 274 0.67 2.60 -16.47
CA LEU A 274 0.77 2.30 -17.90
C LEU A 274 1.42 3.43 -18.71
N ARG A 275 1.83 4.53 -18.06
CA ARG A 275 2.35 5.71 -18.73
C ARG A 275 3.86 5.58 -18.99
N GLY A 276 4.28 5.90 -20.21
CA GLY A 276 5.69 5.86 -20.61
C GLY A 276 6.18 4.44 -20.89
N GLY A 277 7.45 4.35 -21.27
CA GLY A 277 7.98 3.13 -21.89
C GLY A 277 7.52 2.96 -23.35
N ASP A 278 6.97 4.02 -23.95
CA ASP A 278 6.50 4.00 -25.33
C ASP A 278 7.69 4.04 -26.29
N ARG A 279 7.67 3.16 -27.29
CA ARG A 279 8.59 3.21 -28.44
C ARG A 279 8.21 4.36 -29.38
N PRO A 280 9.12 4.80 -30.27
CA PRO A 280 8.80 5.78 -31.31
C PRO A 280 7.56 5.35 -32.12
N LYS A 281 6.53 6.21 -32.11
CA LYS A 281 5.31 5.95 -32.88
C LYS A 281 5.65 5.86 -34.36
N ASN A 282 5.02 4.92 -35.07
CA ASN A 282 5.24 4.62 -36.49
C ASN A 282 6.64 4.12 -36.87
N ALA A 283 7.57 3.97 -35.92
CA ALA A 283 8.93 3.46 -36.17
C ALA A 283 9.37 2.46 -35.08
N HIS A 284 8.40 1.74 -34.50
CA HIS A 284 8.62 0.83 -33.36
C HIS A 284 9.39 -0.44 -33.72
N GLN A 285 9.44 -0.82 -35.01
CA GLN A 285 10.23 -1.95 -35.50
C GLN A 285 11.68 -1.52 -35.80
N GLU A 286 11.86 -0.35 -36.42
CA GLU A 286 13.17 0.23 -36.73
C GLU A 286 13.93 0.60 -35.45
N PHE A 287 13.25 1.18 -34.46
CA PHE A 287 13.83 1.60 -33.19
C PHE A 287 13.31 0.77 -32.01
N GLY A 288 13.46 -0.55 -32.10
CA GLY A 288 12.94 -1.50 -31.11
C GLY A 288 13.52 -1.35 -29.69
N GLU A 289 14.75 -0.85 -29.59
CA GLU A 289 15.48 -0.64 -28.34
C GLU A 289 15.35 0.79 -27.78
N VAL A 290 14.59 1.66 -28.45
CA VAL A 290 14.43 3.06 -28.05
C VAL A 290 13.14 3.25 -27.26
N THR A 291 13.26 3.97 -26.15
CA THR A 291 12.12 4.44 -25.34
C THR A 291 12.06 5.97 -25.39
N VAL A 292 10.91 6.53 -25.79
CA VAL A 292 10.72 7.99 -25.96
C VAL A 292 10.55 8.71 -24.62
N MET A 293 10.00 8.03 -23.62
CA MET A 293 9.82 8.56 -22.28
C MET A 293 9.96 7.43 -21.27
N PRO A 294 10.66 7.63 -20.14
CA PRO A 294 10.76 6.61 -19.09
C PRO A 294 9.38 6.09 -18.67
N ARG A 295 9.32 4.79 -18.35
CA ARG A 295 8.12 4.21 -17.74
C ARG A 295 7.92 4.84 -16.36
N SER A 296 6.70 5.30 -16.09
CA SER A 296 6.33 5.87 -14.80
C SER A 296 6.17 4.73 -13.78
N CYS A 297 7.15 4.66 -12.88
CA CYS A 297 7.24 3.65 -11.82
C CYS A 297 6.98 4.23 -10.40
N TRP A 298 6.55 5.49 -10.34
CA TRP A 298 6.27 6.17 -9.09
C TRP A 298 5.29 7.34 -9.28
N GLU A 299 4.65 7.73 -8.18
CA GLU A 299 3.77 8.88 -8.05
C GLU A 299 4.31 9.81 -6.93
N PRO A 300 4.63 11.08 -7.24
CA PRO A 300 5.05 12.06 -6.26
C PRO A 300 3.89 12.47 -5.35
N TRP A 301 4.21 12.69 -4.09
CA TRP A 301 3.38 13.43 -3.15
C TRP A 301 4.24 14.54 -2.53
N GLY A 302 3.98 15.78 -2.92
CA GLY A 302 4.69 16.93 -2.37
C GLY A 302 4.46 17.04 -0.86
N LEU A 303 5.55 17.18 -0.11
CA LEU A 303 5.51 17.40 1.33
C LEU A 303 5.86 18.86 1.63
N PHE A 304 4.87 19.60 2.12
CA PHE A 304 5.00 21.00 2.49
C PHE A 304 4.66 21.21 3.97
N ARG A 305 5.21 22.26 4.55
CA ARG A 305 4.94 22.63 5.94
C ARG A 305 4.77 24.14 6.06
N LYS A 306 3.72 24.58 6.74
CA LYS A 306 3.63 25.99 7.15
C LYS A 306 4.74 26.28 8.16
N PRO A 307 5.50 27.39 8.07
CA PRO A 307 6.58 27.68 9.00
C PRO A 307 6.14 27.51 10.46
N CYS A 308 7.03 26.93 11.29
CA CYS A 308 6.77 26.77 12.70
C CYS A 308 6.86 28.12 13.42
N GLU A 309 6.08 28.29 14.49
CA GLU A 309 6.29 29.37 15.45
C GLU A 309 7.43 28.97 16.41
N GLY A 310 8.60 29.57 16.23
CA GLY A 310 9.77 29.28 17.06
C GLY A 310 10.36 27.89 16.81
N ARG A 311 10.83 27.23 17.87
CA ARG A 311 11.44 25.88 17.76
C ARG A 311 10.36 24.82 17.57
N VAL A 312 10.69 23.75 16.85
CA VAL A 312 9.75 22.65 16.55
C VAL A 312 9.11 22.06 17.82
N GLN A 313 9.88 21.89 18.89
CA GLN A 313 9.36 21.40 20.18
C GLN A 313 8.28 22.31 20.80
N ASP A 314 8.42 23.63 20.63
CA ASP A 314 7.50 24.61 21.20
C ASP A 314 6.23 24.66 20.34
N ASN A 315 6.40 24.57 19.02
CA ASN A 315 5.31 24.40 18.06
C ASN A 315 4.51 23.10 18.30
N LEU A 316 5.18 21.98 18.57
CA LEU A 316 4.54 20.71 18.90
C LEU A 316 3.71 20.80 20.18
N ARG A 317 4.20 21.49 21.23
CA ARG A 317 3.44 21.67 22.47
C ARG A 317 2.16 22.48 22.25
N LYS A 318 2.25 23.58 21.49
CA LYS A 318 1.16 24.53 21.24
C LYS A 318 0.17 24.04 20.18
N TRP A 319 0.67 23.65 19.01
CA TRP A 319 -0.12 23.37 17.81
C TRP A 319 -0.23 21.88 17.47
N LYS A 320 0.48 21.00 18.20
CA LYS A 320 0.55 19.55 17.93
C LYS A 320 1.14 19.18 16.57
N THR A 321 1.81 20.12 15.92
CA THR A 321 2.35 20.02 14.56
C THR A 321 3.82 20.45 14.50
N GLY A 322 4.47 20.28 13.35
CA GLY A 322 5.87 20.68 13.11
C GLY A 322 6.81 19.52 12.77
N GLY A 323 6.44 18.29 13.14
CA GLY A 323 7.11 17.04 12.74
C GLY A 323 6.16 16.06 12.06
N LEU A 324 6.69 14.90 11.66
CA LEU A 324 5.92 13.77 11.14
C LEU A 324 5.89 12.64 12.17
N ARG A 325 4.80 11.88 12.22
CA ARG A 325 4.72 10.71 13.12
C ARG A 325 5.67 9.62 12.63
N ARG A 326 6.56 9.17 13.51
CA ARG A 326 7.47 8.06 13.25
C ARG A 326 6.70 6.75 13.04
N ILE A 327 7.29 5.79 12.32
CA ILE A 327 6.69 4.47 12.16
C ILE A 327 6.70 3.76 13.52
N SER A 328 7.86 3.76 14.18
CA SER A 328 8.08 3.27 15.55
C SER A 328 9.04 4.21 16.30
N GLU A 329 9.39 3.88 17.55
CA GLU A 329 10.40 4.63 18.30
C GLU A 329 11.74 4.68 17.55
N ASP A 330 12.17 3.53 17.00
CA ASP A 330 13.46 3.42 16.31
C ASP A 330 13.39 3.77 14.82
N GLN A 331 12.21 3.70 14.20
CA GLN A 331 12.07 3.90 12.75
C GLN A 331 11.41 5.25 12.38
N PRO A 332 12.15 6.17 11.73
CA PRO A 332 11.57 7.41 11.23
C PRO A 332 10.56 7.16 10.10
N PHE A 333 9.73 8.16 9.81
CA PHE A 333 8.89 8.13 8.62
C PHE A 333 9.76 8.28 7.37
N CYS A 334 9.63 7.36 6.42
CA CYS A 334 10.41 7.33 5.19
C CYS A 334 9.66 8.01 4.04
N ASP A 335 10.43 8.58 3.13
CA ASP A 335 9.93 9.26 1.94
C ASP A 335 9.62 8.29 0.79
N VAL A 336 10.04 7.03 0.83
CA VAL A 336 9.69 6.02 -0.18
C VAL A 336 8.73 5.00 0.40
N ILE A 337 7.52 4.90 -0.18
CA ILE A 337 6.48 3.96 0.24
C ILE A 337 6.14 3.02 -0.91
N ARG A 338 6.34 1.72 -0.70
CA ARG A 338 5.91 0.68 -1.64
C ARG A 338 4.39 0.57 -1.62
N SER A 339 3.75 0.66 -2.79
CA SER A 339 2.29 0.55 -2.91
C SER A 339 1.94 -0.24 -4.16
N SER A 340 1.20 -1.35 -4.01
CA SER A 340 0.54 -1.94 -5.18
C SER A 340 -0.53 -0.97 -5.71
N PRO A 341 -0.89 -1.06 -7.01
CA PRO A 341 -2.14 -0.45 -7.49
C PRO A 341 -3.32 -0.90 -6.63
N THR A 342 -4.35 -0.06 -6.54
CA THR A 342 -5.57 -0.35 -5.78
C THR A 342 -6.19 -1.64 -6.31
N ARG A 343 -6.29 -2.64 -5.43
CA ARG A 343 -6.77 -3.99 -5.77
C ARG A 343 -8.29 -3.97 -6.01
N SER A 344 -8.80 -4.99 -6.70
CA SER A 344 -10.24 -5.10 -7.04
C SER A 344 -11.17 -4.90 -5.82
N PRO A 345 -10.93 -5.49 -4.64
CA PRO A 345 -11.86 -5.36 -3.51
C PRO A 345 -12.09 -3.91 -3.05
N GLU A 346 -11.06 -3.07 -3.05
CA GLU A 346 -11.18 -1.65 -2.70
C GLU A 346 -11.93 -0.87 -3.79
N ARG A 347 -11.71 -1.21 -5.07
CA ARG A 347 -12.43 -0.60 -6.21
C ARG A 347 -13.90 -0.99 -6.24
N ASP A 348 -14.22 -2.19 -5.76
CA ASP A 348 -15.60 -2.66 -5.63
C ASP A 348 -16.34 -1.92 -4.50
N ILE A 349 -15.61 -1.52 -3.45
CA ILE A 349 -16.14 -0.67 -2.37
C ILE A 349 -16.35 0.77 -2.85
N ALA A 350 -15.37 1.35 -3.56
CA ALA A 350 -15.41 2.71 -4.08
C ALA A 350 -15.04 2.73 -5.56
N PRO A 351 -16.02 2.73 -6.48
CA PRO A 351 -15.78 2.66 -7.92
C PRO A 351 -15.30 4.01 -8.50
N HIS A 352 -14.23 4.58 -7.93
CA HIS A 352 -13.62 5.85 -8.35
C HIS A 352 -12.37 5.62 -9.23
N PRO A 353 -12.18 6.38 -10.33
CA PRO A 353 -11.05 6.18 -11.24
C PRO A 353 -9.67 6.37 -10.57
N SER A 354 -9.55 7.31 -9.62
CA SER A 354 -8.29 7.66 -8.95
C SER A 354 -8.20 7.20 -7.48
N LEU A 355 -9.04 6.25 -7.05
CA LEU A 355 -9.04 5.75 -5.67
C LEU A 355 -7.62 5.32 -5.23
N LYS A 356 -7.12 5.84 -4.09
CA LYS A 356 -5.82 5.47 -3.54
C LYS A 356 -5.96 4.28 -2.58
N PRO A 357 -4.99 3.33 -2.57
CA PRO A 357 -5.06 2.17 -1.68
C PRO A 357 -5.00 2.55 -0.21
N GLN A 358 -5.81 1.88 0.62
CA GLN A 358 -5.83 2.10 2.08
C GLN A 358 -4.50 1.79 2.76
N SER A 359 -3.73 0.80 2.28
CA SER A 359 -2.39 0.48 2.81
C SER A 359 -1.42 1.66 2.73
N PHE A 360 -1.52 2.45 1.65
CA PHE A 360 -0.71 3.64 1.43
C PHE A 360 -1.27 4.84 2.20
N MET A 361 -2.58 5.09 2.08
CA MET A 361 -3.22 6.25 2.69
C MET A 361 -3.10 6.26 4.21
N ARG A 362 -3.22 5.10 4.87
CA ARG A 362 -3.06 4.98 6.33
C ARG A 362 -1.68 5.40 6.82
N GLN A 363 -0.63 5.11 6.06
CA GLN A 363 0.74 5.52 6.41
C GLN A 363 0.89 7.04 6.34
N ILE A 364 0.44 7.65 5.24
CA ILE A 364 0.51 9.12 5.06
C ILE A 364 -0.34 9.85 6.09
N VAL A 365 -1.59 9.42 6.25
CA VAL A 365 -2.54 10.03 7.19
C VAL A 365 -2.02 9.93 8.62
N ARG A 366 -1.50 8.77 9.03
CA ARG A 366 -0.90 8.59 10.35
C ARG A 366 0.30 9.53 10.56
N ALA A 367 1.15 9.69 9.55
CA ALA A 367 2.33 10.56 9.59
C ALA A 367 1.99 12.04 9.71
N ALA A 368 0.86 12.47 9.14
CA ALA A 368 0.45 13.87 9.07
C ALA A 368 0.15 14.52 10.44
N LEU A 369 -0.27 13.72 11.44
CA LEU A 369 -0.46 14.17 12.83
C LEU A 369 0.60 13.53 13.74
N PRO A 370 1.71 14.23 14.05
CA PRO A 370 2.85 13.64 14.76
C PRO A 370 2.52 13.13 16.16
N LEU A 371 1.54 13.75 16.84
CA LEU A 371 1.09 13.38 18.18
C LEU A 371 -0.25 12.62 18.17
N GLY A 372 -0.81 12.32 17.00
CA GLY A 372 -2.13 11.70 16.88
C GLY A 372 -3.31 12.61 17.24
N GLU A 373 -3.05 13.90 17.46
CA GLU A 373 -4.05 14.92 17.79
C GLU A 373 -4.20 15.93 16.64
N GLY A 374 -5.44 16.32 16.35
CA GLY A 374 -5.76 17.35 15.36
C GLY A 374 -6.74 16.90 14.29
N VAL A 375 -7.01 17.81 13.35
CA VAL A 375 -7.95 17.60 12.25
C VAL A 375 -7.23 17.59 10.91
N ILE A 376 -7.52 16.58 10.09
CA ILE A 376 -7.03 16.44 8.71
C ILE A 376 -8.09 16.92 7.73
N LEU A 377 -7.69 17.72 6.75
CA LEU A 377 -8.56 18.11 5.64
C LEU A 377 -8.18 17.38 4.35
N ASP A 378 -9.20 16.89 3.64
CA ASP A 378 -9.12 16.53 2.23
C ASP A 378 -10.10 17.40 1.43
N PRO A 379 -9.63 18.49 0.78
CA PRO A 379 -10.50 19.36 -0.01
C PRO A 379 -10.90 18.77 -1.37
N PHE A 380 -10.34 17.62 -1.74
CA PHE A 380 -10.60 16.91 -3.00
C PHE A 380 -10.87 15.42 -2.70
N MET A 381 -11.87 15.18 -1.85
CA MET A 381 -12.10 13.87 -1.23
C MET A 381 -12.32 12.75 -2.25
N GLY A 382 -12.93 13.02 -3.41
CA GLY A 382 -13.18 12.02 -4.44
C GLY A 382 -13.90 10.80 -3.87
N GLY A 383 -13.31 9.61 -4.00
CA GLY A 383 -13.84 8.36 -3.44
C GLY A 383 -13.65 8.15 -1.93
N GLY A 384 -13.14 9.14 -1.19
CA GLY A 384 -13.06 9.10 0.28
C GLY A 384 -11.85 8.37 0.86
N SER A 385 -10.80 8.10 0.07
CA SER A 385 -9.64 7.30 0.54
C SER A 385 -8.92 7.91 1.75
N THR A 386 -8.73 9.24 1.77
CA THR A 386 -8.09 9.94 2.90
C THR A 386 -8.95 9.87 4.16
N ILE A 387 -10.25 10.14 4.03
CA ILE A 387 -11.18 10.16 5.16
C ILE A 387 -11.35 8.76 5.75
N ALA A 388 -11.45 7.73 4.90
CA ALA A 388 -11.45 6.34 5.34
C ALA A 388 -10.16 5.96 6.08
N ALA A 389 -9.00 6.42 5.60
CA ALA A 389 -7.73 6.17 6.26
C ALA A 389 -7.65 6.89 7.61
N ALA A 390 -8.13 8.13 7.70
CA ALA A 390 -8.21 8.89 8.95
C ALA A 390 -9.11 8.18 9.97
N ALA A 391 -10.29 7.73 9.51
CA ALA A 391 -11.21 6.97 10.34
C ALA A 391 -10.58 5.66 10.85
N ALA A 392 -9.86 4.94 9.99
CA ALA A 392 -9.20 3.68 10.35
C ALA A 392 -8.07 3.86 11.39
N VAL A 393 -7.36 4.98 11.38
CA VAL A 393 -6.29 5.28 12.35
C VAL A 393 -6.78 6.09 13.57
N GLY A 394 -8.08 6.39 13.64
CA GLY A 394 -8.70 7.09 14.77
C GLY A 394 -8.53 8.62 14.76
N TYR A 395 -8.31 9.24 13.60
CA TYR A 395 -8.12 10.68 13.46
C TYR A 395 -9.39 11.41 13.03
N GLN A 396 -9.56 12.64 13.52
CA GLN A 396 -10.60 13.54 13.05
C GLN A 396 -10.27 14.05 11.64
N SER A 397 -11.28 14.09 10.77
CA SER A 397 -11.07 14.55 9.41
C SER A 397 -12.29 15.24 8.80
N ILE A 398 -12.02 16.07 7.79
CA ILE A 398 -13.03 16.78 7.02
C ILE A 398 -12.77 16.50 5.55
N GLY A 399 -13.78 15.99 4.85
CA GLY A 399 -13.73 15.70 3.41
C GLY A 399 -14.67 16.60 2.63
N ILE A 400 -14.18 17.20 1.55
CA ILE A 400 -14.99 18.05 0.66
C ILE A 400 -15.02 17.42 -0.72
N GLU A 401 -16.21 17.27 -1.29
CA GLU A 401 -16.40 16.86 -2.68
C GLU A 401 -17.45 17.75 -3.35
N SER A 402 -17.13 18.23 -4.54
CA SER A 402 -17.97 19.15 -5.32
C SER A 402 -18.99 18.45 -6.20
N ASP A 403 -18.72 17.19 -6.59
CA ASP A 403 -19.59 16.39 -7.44
C ASP A 403 -20.58 15.58 -6.59
N PRO A 404 -21.90 15.81 -6.74
CA PRO A 404 -22.91 15.14 -5.92
C PRO A 404 -22.87 13.60 -6.05
N GLU A 405 -22.55 13.06 -7.23
CA GLU A 405 -22.49 11.60 -7.43
C GLU A 405 -21.29 11.00 -6.70
N PHE A 406 -20.12 11.65 -6.77
CA PHE A 406 -18.94 11.21 -6.03
C PHE A 406 -19.10 11.42 -4.53
N PHE A 407 -19.77 12.49 -4.09
CA PHE A 407 -20.07 12.73 -2.68
C PHE A 407 -20.94 11.61 -2.09
N VAL A 408 -22.02 11.22 -2.77
CA VAL A 408 -22.88 10.10 -2.35
C VAL A 408 -22.10 8.80 -2.31
N MET A 409 -21.31 8.51 -3.35
CA MET A 409 -20.47 7.30 -3.40
C MET A 409 -19.44 7.25 -2.27
N ALA A 410 -18.75 8.36 -1.99
CA ALA A 410 -17.77 8.45 -0.91
C ALA A 410 -18.43 8.24 0.46
N THR A 411 -19.60 8.84 0.69
CA THR A 411 -20.37 8.68 1.94
C THR A 411 -20.66 7.22 2.24
N GLN A 412 -20.99 6.43 1.22
CA GLN A 412 -21.24 4.98 1.34
C GLN A 412 -19.95 4.16 1.46
N ALA A 413 -18.89 4.57 0.76
CA ALA A 413 -17.64 3.84 0.70
C ALA A 413 -16.75 4.02 1.94
N ILE A 414 -16.72 5.22 2.53
CA ILE A 414 -15.80 5.58 3.62
C ILE A 414 -15.89 4.60 4.80
N PRO A 415 -17.07 4.26 5.35
CA PRO A 415 -17.16 3.29 6.45
C PRO A 415 -16.60 1.92 6.08
N ARG A 416 -16.86 1.46 4.84
CA ARG A 416 -16.42 0.16 4.34
C ARG A 416 -14.91 0.13 4.09
N LEU A 417 -14.34 1.21 3.56
CA LEU A 417 -12.90 1.38 3.37
C LEU A 417 -12.16 1.55 4.71
N ALA A 418 -12.78 2.18 5.70
CA ALA A 418 -12.23 2.31 7.04
C ALA A 418 -12.15 0.95 7.74
N ALA A 419 -13.21 0.13 7.61
CA ALA A 419 -13.25 -1.23 8.13
C ALA A 419 -12.43 -2.24 7.31
N TYR A 420 -12.10 -1.91 6.06
CA TYR A 420 -11.32 -2.78 5.20
C TYR A 420 -9.93 -3.02 5.79
N ALA A 421 -9.45 -4.24 5.73
CA ALA A 421 -8.11 -4.59 6.14
C ALA A 421 -7.22 -4.82 4.92
N PRO A 422 -6.36 -3.84 4.57
CA PRO A 422 -5.41 -4.05 3.50
C PRO A 422 -4.48 -5.22 3.87
N ASN A 423 -4.23 -6.11 2.91
CA ASN A 423 -3.36 -7.28 3.03
C ASN A 423 -3.84 -8.44 3.92
N GLY A 424 -5.12 -8.47 4.32
CA GLY A 424 -5.75 -9.71 4.83
C GLY A 424 -5.75 -9.91 6.35
N GLU A 425 -5.56 -8.87 7.15
CA GLU A 425 -5.97 -8.94 8.56
C GLU A 425 -7.50 -9.06 8.64
N LEU A 426 -8.05 -10.02 9.38
CA LEU A 426 -9.50 -10.13 9.50
C LEU A 426 -10.05 -8.95 10.31
N ALA A 427 -10.98 -8.19 9.75
CA ALA A 427 -11.88 -7.37 10.53
C ALA A 427 -12.71 -8.30 11.43
N VAL A 428 -12.47 -8.24 12.74
CA VAL A 428 -13.21 -9.00 13.75
C VAL A 428 -14.70 -8.68 13.60
N ARG A 429 -15.51 -9.74 13.51
CA ARG A 429 -16.97 -9.70 13.46
C ARG A 429 -17.49 -8.87 14.64
N GLN A 430 -18.32 -7.87 14.35
CA GLN A 430 -19.22 -7.33 15.35
C GLN A 430 -20.11 -8.48 15.82
N THR A 431 -19.99 -8.87 17.07
CA THR A 431 -20.94 -9.79 17.70
C THR A 431 -22.28 -9.09 17.82
N GLU A 432 -23.28 -9.66 17.15
CA GLU A 432 -24.68 -9.50 17.50
C GLU A 432 -24.83 -9.77 19.00
N ASN A 433 -25.30 -8.77 19.74
CA ASN A 433 -25.98 -8.93 21.02
C ASN A 433 -26.71 -7.62 21.31
N ASP A 434 -27.87 -7.46 20.68
CA ASP A 434 -28.90 -6.51 21.09
C ASP A 434 -30.25 -7.06 20.58
N ALA A 435 -30.68 -8.21 21.13
CA ALA A 435 -32.06 -8.69 21.02
C ALA A 435 -32.33 -9.83 22.00
N THR A 436 -32.41 -9.54 23.30
CA THR A 436 -33.37 -10.15 24.24
C THR A 436 -33.16 -9.56 25.62
N ASP A 437 -33.84 -8.45 25.93
CA ASP A 437 -34.34 -8.22 27.30
C ASP A 437 -35.46 -7.16 27.34
N ILE A 438 -36.57 -7.43 26.64
CA ILE A 438 -37.86 -6.78 26.93
C ILE A 438 -38.95 -7.82 26.65
N LEU A 439 -39.35 -8.59 27.66
CA LEU A 439 -40.70 -9.16 27.80
C LEU A 439 -40.75 -9.98 29.10
N GLY A 440 -41.21 -9.35 30.18
CA GLY A 440 -41.47 -10.09 31.41
C GLY A 440 -41.72 -9.23 32.64
N GLN A 441 -42.77 -8.41 32.63
CA GLN A 441 -43.59 -8.12 33.82
C GLN A 441 -44.69 -7.12 33.48
N GLN A 442 -45.90 -7.63 33.24
CA GLN A 442 -47.16 -6.98 33.63
C GLN A 442 -48.32 -7.90 33.25
N THR A 443 -48.79 -8.69 34.22
CA THR A 443 -50.20 -8.83 34.61
C THR A 443 -50.30 -9.95 35.63
N LEU A 444 -50.73 -9.61 36.85
CA LEU A 444 -51.86 -10.24 37.51
C LEU A 444 -52.15 -9.49 38.81
N PHE A 445 -53.33 -8.87 38.84
CA PHE A 445 -54.09 -8.62 40.05
C PHE A 445 -54.30 -9.94 40.79
N GLY A 446 -54.17 -9.90 42.12
CA GLY A 446 -54.41 -11.02 43.03
C GLY A 446 -53.72 -10.79 44.36
#